data_AF-A0A965QKE9-F1
#
_entry.id   AF-A0A965QKE9-F1
#
_cell.length_a   1.000
_cell.length_b   1.000
_cell.length_c   1.000
_cell.angle_alpha   90.00
_cell.angle_beta   90.00
_cell.angle_gamma   90.00
#
_symmetry.space_group_name_H-M   'P 1'
#
loop_
_entity.id
_entity.type
_entity.pdbx_description
1 polymer ?
#
loop_
_entity_poly.entity_id
_entity_poly.type
_entity_poly.pdbx_seq_one_letter_code
_entity_poly.pdbx_strand_id
1 'polypeptide(L)'
;DVITPEMETLLAVIGNAWQAGKPYPVRKLLILEELGSPATIHKRIHQLKDAGFVSFDTLVHDSRIRLVVPTEQALRYFAEHAKVMQLPSAWK
;
A
#
# COMPACT_ATOMS: atom_id res chain seq x y z
N ASP A 1 -6.81 12.67 -9.97
CA ASP A 1 -6.62 11.24 -9.64
C ASP A 1 -6.94 10.95 -8.19
N VAL A 2 -7.43 9.74 -7.90
CA VAL A 2 -7.89 9.31 -6.56
C VAL A 2 -6.71 9.01 -5.61
N ILE A 3 -5.51 8.74 -6.15
CA ILE A 3 -4.30 8.39 -5.42
C ILE A 3 -3.18 9.41 -5.69
N THR A 4 -2.52 9.92 -4.64
CA THR A 4 -1.35 10.83 -4.79
C THR A 4 -0.05 10.04 -4.88
N PRO A 5 1.06 10.62 -5.38
CA PRO A 5 2.35 9.92 -5.48
C PRO A 5 2.86 9.35 -4.15
N GLU A 6 2.60 10.03 -3.03
CA GLU A 6 3.00 9.53 -1.71
C GLU A 6 2.09 8.41 -1.21
N MET A 7 0.81 8.42 -1.59
CA MET A 7 -0.10 7.30 -1.33
C MET A 7 0.27 6.08 -2.19
N GLU A 8 0.68 6.29 -3.43
CA GLU A 8 1.18 5.24 -4.32
C GLU A 8 2.46 4.61 -3.76
N THR A 9 3.41 5.43 -3.29
CA THR A 9 4.63 4.95 -2.60
C THR A 9 4.27 4.10 -1.38
N LEU A 10 3.36 4.56 -0.52
CA LEU A 10 2.91 3.80 0.64
C LEU A 10 2.23 2.49 0.23
N LEU A 11 1.39 2.51 -0.79
CA LEU A 11 0.70 1.32 -1.31
C LEU A 11 1.72 0.30 -1.84
N ALA A 12 2.77 0.76 -2.53
CA ALA A 12 3.84 -0.10 -3.05
C ALA A 12 4.64 -0.76 -1.92
N VAL A 13 4.97 -0.02 -0.86
CA VAL A 13 5.64 -0.57 0.35
C VAL A 13 4.77 -1.66 1.00
N ILE A 14 3.47 -1.42 1.15
CA ILE A 14 2.52 -2.41 1.70
C ILE A 14 2.45 -3.64 0.79
N GLY A 15 2.30 -3.44 -0.52
CA GLY A 15 2.21 -4.52 -1.51
C GLY A 15 3.44 -5.42 -1.53
N ASN A 16 4.64 -4.83 -1.55
CA ASN A 16 5.90 -5.57 -1.54
C ASN A 16 6.06 -6.40 -0.26
N ALA A 17 5.75 -5.83 0.90
CA ALA A 17 5.85 -6.53 2.18
C ALA A 17 4.83 -7.68 2.28
N TRP A 18 3.60 -7.45 1.82
CA TRP A 18 2.57 -8.49 1.75
C TRP A 18 2.98 -9.63 0.81
N GLN A 19 3.49 -9.33 -0.39
CA GLN A 19 3.98 -10.32 -1.35
C GLN A 19 5.14 -11.16 -0.78
N ALA A 20 6.00 -10.55 0.05
CA ALA A 20 7.06 -11.24 0.77
C ALA A 20 6.58 -12.08 1.98
N GLY A 21 5.25 -12.19 2.18
CA GLY A 21 4.65 -12.92 3.31
C GLY A 21 4.81 -12.23 4.66
N LYS A 22 5.14 -10.93 4.66
CA LYS A 22 5.42 -10.14 5.87
C LYS A 22 4.60 -8.84 5.88
N PRO A 23 3.25 -8.91 5.88
CA PRO A 23 2.42 -7.71 5.91
C PRO A 23 2.72 -6.87 7.14
N TYR A 24 2.68 -5.55 6.98
CA TYR A 24 3.01 -4.63 8.07
C TYR A 24 1.84 -4.51 9.07
N PRO A 25 2.13 -4.57 10.38
CA PRO A 25 1.26 -3.96 11.38
C PRO A 25 1.12 -2.46 11.14
N VAL A 26 -0.06 -1.88 11.38
CA VAL A 26 -0.28 -0.42 11.25
C VAL A 26 0.79 0.36 11.99
N ARG A 27 1.07 -0.01 13.26
CA ARG A 27 2.06 0.68 14.11
C ARG A 27 3.47 0.68 13.53
N LYS A 28 3.85 -0.35 12.75
CA LYS A 28 5.16 -0.42 12.11
C LYS A 28 5.26 0.56 10.94
N LEU A 29 4.18 0.77 10.19
CA LEU A 29 4.17 1.78 9.12
C LEU A 29 4.31 3.19 9.68
N LEU A 30 3.70 3.48 10.84
CA LEU A 30 3.72 4.84 11.42
C LEU A 30 5.12 5.35 11.83
N ILE A 31 6.11 4.45 11.94
CA ILE A 31 7.49 4.79 12.32
C ILE A 31 8.45 4.80 11.12
N LEU A 32 7.95 4.60 9.89
CA LEU A 32 8.73 4.72 8.67
C LEU A 32 8.84 6.20 8.29
N GLU A 33 9.83 6.89 8.85
CA GLU A 33 10.02 8.34 8.70
C GLU A 33 10.15 8.77 7.23
N GLU A 34 10.67 7.89 6.36
CA GLU A 34 10.77 8.10 4.92
C GLU A 34 9.41 8.24 4.22
N LEU A 35 8.34 7.73 4.83
CA LEU A 35 6.96 7.83 4.31
C LEU A 35 6.20 9.04 4.89
N GLY A 36 6.82 9.77 5.83
CA GLY A 36 6.29 10.99 6.44
C GLY A 36 6.05 10.87 7.95
N SER A 37 5.42 11.89 8.53
CA SER A 37 5.10 11.89 9.95
C SER A 37 4.09 10.78 10.32
N PRO A 38 4.06 10.29 11.57
CA PRO A 38 3.09 9.29 12.02
C PRO A 38 1.63 9.66 11.72
N ALA A 39 1.26 10.93 11.93
CA ALA A 39 -0.09 11.43 11.63
C ALA A 39 -0.38 11.41 10.12
N THR A 40 0.61 11.79 9.30
CA THR A 40 0.50 11.78 7.84
C THR A 40 0.32 10.36 7.31
N ILE A 41 1.12 9.41 7.79
CA ILE A 41 1.02 8.00 7.38
C ILE A 41 -0.33 7.43 7.79
N HIS A 42 -0.77 7.69 9.03
CA HIS A 42 -2.08 7.24 9.50
C HIS A 42 -3.22 7.76 8.61
N LYS A 43 -3.20 9.06 8.25
CA LYS A 43 -4.17 9.66 7.33
C LYS A 43 -4.14 8.96 5.95
N ARG A 44 -2.95 8.72 5.39
CA ARG A 44 -2.79 8.07 4.07
C ARG A 44 -3.27 6.62 4.06
N ILE A 45 -3.01 5.85 5.12
CA ILE A 45 -3.55 4.49 5.27
C ILE A 45 -5.09 4.53 5.22
N HIS A 46 -5.71 5.46 5.94
CA HIS A 46 -7.17 5.61 5.91
C HIS A 46 -7.67 6.04 4.53
N GLN A 47 -7.01 6.97 3.86
CA GLN A 47 -7.36 7.37 2.49
C GLN A 47 -7.26 6.20 1.50
N LEU A 48 -6.20 5.38 1.60
CA LEU A 48 -6.06 4.17 0.78
C LEU A 48 -7.17 3.15 1.08
N LYS A 49 -7.55 3.00 2.35
CA LYS A 49 -8.65 2.11 2.76
C LYS A 49 -9.97 2.61 2.20
N ASP A 50 -10.26 3.89 2.34
CA ASP A 50 -11.53 4.49 1.91
C ASP A 50 -11.64 4.50 0.37
N ALA A 51 -10.51 4.57 -0.33
CA ALA A 51 -10.41 4.38 -1.77
C ALA A 51 -10.42 2.89 -2.23
N GLY A 52 -10.51 1.94 -1.30
CA GLY A 52 -10.63 0.50 -1.59
C GLY A 52 -9.32 -0.23 -1.90
N PHE A 53 -8.16 0.42 -1.76
CA PHE A 53 -6.85 -0.15 -2.10
C PHE A 53 -6.25 -1.04 -1.01
N VAL A 54 -6.61 -0.81 0.26
CA VAL A 54 -6.14 -1.63 1.39
C VAL A 54 -7.29 -2.03 2.30
N SER A 55 -7.10 -3.14 3.01
CA SER A 55 -7.95 -3.55 4.12
C SER A 55 -7.13 -3.81 5.37
N PHE A 56 -7.82 -3.94 6.50
CA PHE A 56 -7.20 -4.36 7.75
C PHE A 56 -7.53 -5.82 8.03
N ASP A 57 -6.50 -6.61 8.28
CA ASP A 57 -6.64 -7.98 8.74
C ASP A 57 -6.09 -8.11 10.17
N THR A 58 -6.45 -9.18 10.86
CA THR A 58 -5.90 -9.51 12.18
C THR A 58 -4.80 -10.54 12.06
N LEU A 59 -3.74 -10.39 12.85
CA LEU A 59 -2.72 -11.43 12.94
C LEU A 59 -3.33 -12.70 13.55
N VAL A 60 -3.13 -13.85 12.90
CA VAL A 60 -3.70 -15.17 13.29
C VAL A 60 -3.46 -15.52 14.77
N HIS A 61 -2.30 -15.11 15.31
CA HIS A 61 -1.89 -15.43 16.69
C HIS A 61 -2.09 -14.27 17.67
N ASP A 62 -2.48 -13.08 17.20
CA ASP A 62 -2.79 -11.92 18.03
C ASP A 62 -3.76 -10.96 17.32
N SER A 63 -5.04 -11.09 17.65
CA SER A 63 -6.12 -10.28 17.06
C SER A 63 -6.05 -8.79 17.42
N ARG A 64 -5.20 -8.40 18.38
CA ARG A 64 -4.98 -7.00 18.74
C ARG A 64 -4.10 -6.29 17.72
N ILE A 65 -3.38 -7.04 16.90
CA ILE A 65 -2.51 -6.51 15.86
C ILE A 65 -3.31 -6.42 14.55
N ARG A 66 -3.52 -5.18 14.09
CA ARG A 66 -4.05 -4.91 12.74
C ARG A 66 -2.92 -4.87 11.73
N LEU A 67 -2.99 -5.77 10.76
CA LEU A 67 -2.16 -5.81 9.57
C LEU A 67 -2.80 -4.97 8.47
N VAL A 68 -1.99 -4.31 7.66
CA VAL A 68 -2.44 -3.62 6.45
C VAL A 68 -2.12 -4.52 5.26
N VAL A 69 -3.14 -4.87 4.49
CA VAL A 69 -3.00 -5.77 3.33
C VAL A 69 -3.58 -5.10 2.07
N PRO A 70 -2.97 -5.29 0.90
CA PRO A 70 -3.53 -4.81 -0.35
C PRO A 70 -4.82 -5.57 -0.70
N THR A 71 -5.77 -4.89 -1.31
CA THR A 71 -6.96 -5.53 -1.89
C THR A 71 -6.70 -5.95 -3.33
N GLU A 72 -7.63 -6.71 -3.91
CA GLU A 72 -7.61 -7.04 -5.34
C GLU A 72 -7.55 -5.78 -6.24
N GLN A 73 -8.19 -4.69 -5.82
CA GLN A 73 -8.12 -3.42 -6.55
C GLN A 73 -6.69 -2.87 -6.61
N ALA A 74 -5.93 -2.96 -5.52
CA ALA A 74 -4.52 -2.56 -5.52
C ALA A 74 -3.66 -3.47 -6.40
N LEU A 75 -3.91 -4.79 -6.38
CA LEU A 75 -3.19 -5.72 -7.25
C LEU A 75 -3.44 -5.43 -8.73
N ARG A 76 -4.70 -5.17 -9.11
CA ARG A 76 -5.05 -4.75 -10.47
C ARG A 76 -4.38 -3.43 -10.87
N TYR A 77 -4.38 -2.45 -9.97
CA TYR A 77 -3.73 -1.16 -10.19
C TYR A 77 -2.23 -1.32 -10.50
N PHE A 78 -1.51 -2.14 -9.72
CA PHE A 78 -0.11 -2.44 -9.99
C PHE A 78 0.10 -3.19 -11.31
N ALA A 79 -0.77 -4.13 -11.65
CA ALA A 79 -0.68 -4.86 -12.92
C ALA A 79 -0.86 -3.94 -14.14
N GLU A 80 -1.81 -3.01 -14.08
CA GLU A 80 -2.03 -2.00 -15.12
C GLU A 80 -0.84 -1.05 -15.23
N HIS A 81 -0.32 -0.55 -14.10
CA HIS A 81 0.87 0.31 -14.07
C HIS A 81 2.11 -0.40 -14.63
N ALA A 82 2.35 -1.66 -14.24
CA ALA A 82 3.47 -2.44 -14.74
C ALA A 82 3.41 -2.65 -16.26
N LYS A 83 2.22 -2.81 -16.84
CA LYS A 83 2.03 -2.94 -18.28
C LYS A 83 2.40 -1.65 -19.02
N VAL A 84 2.04 -0.49 -18.49
CA VAL A 84 2.39 0.81 -19.09
C VAL A 84 3.89 1.08 -18.99
N MET A 85 4.52 0.74 -17.86
CA MET A 85 5.97 0.89 -17.67
C MET A 85 6.81 -0.05 -18.54
N GLN A 86 6.24 -1.19 -18.97
CA GLN A 86 6.89 -2.16 -19.86
C GLN A 86 6.67 -1.88 -21.34
N LEU A 87 5.80 -0.93 -21.71
CA LEU A 87 5.67 -0.56 -23.12
C LEU A 87 7.01 0.07 -23.56
N PRO A 88 7.73 -0.54 -24.52
CA PRO A 88 8.86 0.12 -25.12
C PRO A 88 8.34 1.44 -25.68
N SER A 89 9.01 2.52 -25.31
CA SER A 89 8.66 3.86 -25.76
C SER A 89 8.68 3.85 -27.29
N ALA A 90 7.51 3.70 -27.91
CA ALA A 90 7.33 3.65 -29.35
C ALA A 90 7.28 5.09 -29.86
N TRP A 91 8.38 5.82 -29.69
CA TRP A 91 8.70 6.95 -30.55
C TRP A 91 9.94 6.58 -31.36
N LYS A 92 9.67 6.19 -32.60
CA LYS A 92 10.59 6.37 -33.73
C LYS A 92 9.93 7.35 -34.68
#